data_AF-A0A7T6Z1W1-F1
#
_entry.id   AF-A0A7T6Z1W1-F1
#
_cell.length_a   1.000
_cell.length_b   1.000
_cell.length_c   1.000
_cell.angle_alpha   90.00
_cell.angle_beta   90.00
_cell.angle_gamma   90.00
#
_symmetry.space_group_name_H-M   'P 1'
#
loop_
_entity.id
_entity.type
_entity.pdbx_description
1 polymer ?
#
loop_
_entity_poly.entity_id
_entity_poly.type
_entity_poly.pdbx_seq_one_letter_code
_entity_poly.pdbx_strand_id
1 'polypeptide(L)'
;MSLLKVTELKKQLKTLDNKELISIISEIYKISPDAKKYLSVKFTGEDGVNDLYEEAKAKIEDEFFPEKGFGKLRLREAKNAINKFKKLTGDDFKVVDLTLFYVENGVDFTNEYGDINESFYDSMERAYASVVRWCSEEEDYYRHFADRLQNVVINTDGLGWGFHDGLSDMYYSLPWVE
;
A
#
# COMPACT_ATOMS: atom_id res chain seq x y z
N MET A 1 -8.34 -8.56 31.61
CA MET A 1 -6.92 -8.96 31.66
C MET A 1 -6.08 -7.72 31.35
N SER A 2 -5.14 -7.34 32.21
CA SER A 2 -4.25 -6.21 31.95
C SER A 2 -3.14 -6.63 30.98
N LEU A 3 -2.91 -5.85 29.93
CA LEU A 3 -1.82 -6.09 28.98
C LEU A 3 -0.50 -5.59 29.56
N LEU A 4 0.57 -6.37 29.38
CA LEU A 4 1.93 -5.95 29.73
C LEU A 4 2.38 -4.80 28.82
N LYS A 5 3.14 -3.84 29.37
CA LYS A 5 3.86 -2.87 28.54
C LYS A 5 5.04 -3.56 27.85
N VAL A 6 5.46 -3.03 26.69
CA VAL A 6 6.62 -3.56 25.93
C VAL A 6 7.88 -3.63 26.80
N THR A 7 8.06 -2.69 27.73
CA THR A 7 9.19 -2.68 28.67
C THR A 7 9.16 -3.83 29.66
N GLU A 8 7.98 -4.22 30.14
CA GLU A 8 7.79 -5.34 31.06
C GLU A 8 7.94 -6.68 30.33
N LEU A 9 7.36 -6.79 29.14
CA LEU A 9 7.56 -7.95 28.25
C LEU A 9 9.05 -8.16 27.97
N LYS A 10 9.79 -7.10 27.60
CA LYS A 10 11.24 -7.19 27.37
C LYS A 10 12.02 -7.64 28.60
N LYS A 11 11.58 -7.31 29.82
CA LYS A 11 12.23 -7.81 31.05
C LYS A 11 12.02 -9.31 31.21
N GLN A 12 10.81 -9.81 30.98
CA GLN A 12 10.50 -11.25 31.04
C GLN A 12 11.25 -12.04 29.97
N LEU A 13 11.25 -11.56 28.72
CA LEU A 13 11.95 -12.26 27.63
C LEU A 13 13.46 -12.38 27.87
N LYS A 14 14.08 -11.47 28.64
CA LYS A 14 15.51 -11.53 28.98
C LYS A 14 15.87 -12.59 30.02
N THR A 15 14.90 -13.14 30.76
CA THR A 15 15.15 -14.20 31.75
C THR A 15 15.02 -15.60 31.16
N LEU A 16 14.50 -15.70 29.93
CA LEU A 16 14.24 -16.98 29.26
C LEU A 16 15.45 -17.46 28.48
N ASP A 17 15.57 -18.78 28.37
CA ASP A 17 16.56 -19.40 27.50
C ASP A 17 16.10 -19.47 26.03
N ASN A 18 17.00 -19.87 25.14
CA ASN A 18 16.70 -19.98 23.71
C ASN A 18 15.56 -20.96 23.39
N LYS A 19 15.43 -22.07 24.13
CA LYS A 19 14.38 -23.06 23.87
C LYS A 19 13.01 -22.51 24.25
N GLU A 20 12.93 -21.83 25.39
CA GLU A 20 11.72 -21.16 25.86
C GLU A 20 11.29 -20.06 24.90
N LEU A 21 12.23 -19.23 24.43
CA LEU A 21 11.95 -18.19 23.43
C LEU A 21 11.43 -18.79 22.10
N ILE A 22 12.05 -19.86 21.61
CA ILE A 22 11.60 -20.56 20.40
C ILE A 22 10.18 -21.11 20.60
N SER A 23 9.88 -21.68 21.78
CA SER A 23 8.53 -22.20 22.09
C SER A 23 7.49 -21.09 22.04
N ILE A 24 7.74 -19.98 22.72
CA ILE A 24 6.82 -18.83 22.75
C ILE A 24 6.60 -18.26 21.35
N ILE A 25 7.66 -18.04 20.57
CA ILE A 25 7.55 -17.53 19.19
C ILE A 25 6.76 -18.51 18.31
N SER A 26 6.99 -19.82 18.47
CA SER A 26 6.27 -20.87 17.72
C SER A 26 4.79 -20.93 18.10
N GLU A 27 4.45 -20.74 19.37
CA GLU A 27 3.06 -20.65 19.84
C GLU A 27 2.38 -19.41 19.27
N ILE A 28 3.03 -18.25 19.33
CA ILE A 28 2.54 -17.00 18.72
C ILE A 28 2.29 -17.20 17.22
N TYR A 29 3.22 -17.83 16.51
CA TYR A 29 3.06 -18.18 15.10
C TYR A 29 1.83 -19.07 14.88
N LYS A 30 1.58 -20.08 15.73
CA LYS A 30 0.42 -20.97 15.55
C LYS A 30 -0.92 -20.26 15.74
N ILE A 31 -1.01 -19.32 16.69
CA ILE A 31 -2.28 -18.71 17.10
C ILE A 31 -2.61 -17.38 16.40
N SER A 32 -1.61 -16.66 15.86
CA SER A 32 -1.81 -15.33 15.27
C SER A 32 -1.55 -15.33 13.75
N PRO A 33 -2.57 -15.11 12.90
CA PRO A 33 -2.38 -14.96 11.45
C PRO A 33 -1.39 -13.86 11.07
N ASP A 34 -1.40 -12.74 11.80
CA ASP A 34 -0.49 -11.63 11.56
C ASP A 34 0.95 -11.99 11.95
N ALA A 35 1.14 -12.74 13.03
CA ALA A 35 2.47 -13.23 13.39
C ALA A 35 3.00 -14.26 12.39
N LYS A 36 2.12 -15.10 11.82
CA LYS A 36 2.52 -16.00 10.72
C LYS A 36 3.09 -15.21 9.57
N LYS A 37 2.35 -14.23 9.06
CA LYS A 37 2.78 -13.39 7.94
C LYS A 37 4.09 -12.66 8.25
N TYR A 38 4.17 -12.02 9.41
CA TYR A 38 5.38 -11.29 9.81
C TYR A 38 6.62 -12.17 9.89
N LEU A 39 6.52 -13.33 10.56
CA LEU A 39 7.65 -14.24 10.72
C LEU A 39 7.98 -14.97 9.42
N SER A 40 6.99 -15.31 8.60
CA SER A 40 7.21 -15.85 7.27
C SER A 40 8.04 -14.88 6.44
N VAL A 41 7.62 -13.63 6.25
CA VAL A 41 8.42 -12.61 5.54
C VAL A 41 9.84 -12.52 6.09
N LYS A 42 9.97 -12.49 7.42
CA LYS A 42 11.27 -12.33 8.07
C LYS A 42 12.23 -13.50 7.84
N PHE A 43 11.71 -14.71 7.60
CA PHE A 43 12.53 -15.93 7.46
C PHE A 43 12.52 -16.51 6.03
N THR A 44 11.53 -16.20 5.21
CA THR A 44 11.45 -16.58 3.78
C THR A 44 12.02 -15.51 2.86
N GLY A 45 12.23 -14.29 3.34
CA GLY A 45 12.84 -13.21 2.56
C GLY A 45 11.92 -12.71 1.45
N GLU A 46 12.46 -12.61 0.24
CA GLU A 46 11.80 -11.97 -0.91
C GLU A 46 10.50 -12.66 -1.33
N ASP A 47 10.44 -13.99 -1.28
CA ASP A 47 9.22 -14.75 -1.61
C ASP A 47 8.04 -14.38 -0.70
N GLY A 48 8.31 -14.22 0.60
CA GLY A 48 7.27 -13.80 1.57
C GLY A 48 6.83 -12.35 1.39
N VAL A 49 7.74 -11.48 0.95
CA VAL A 49 7.40 -10.10 0.58
C VAL A 49 6.48 -10.09 -0.64
N ASN A 50 6.81 -10.88 -1.67
CA ASN A 50 6.02 -10.97 -2.89
C ASN A 50 4.62 -11.53 -2.63
N ASP A 51 4.46 -12.57 -1.81
CA ASP A 51 3.15 -13.11 -1.43
C ASP A 51 2.25 -12.04 -0.76
N LEU A 52 2.83 -11.23 0.14
CA LEU A 52 2.08 -10.15 0.80
C LEU A 52 1.79 -8.98 -0.15
N TYR A 53 2.66 -8.74 -1.13
CA TYR A 53 2.45 -7.73 -2.15
C TYR A 53 1.27 -8.11 -3.03
N GLU A 54 1.22 -9.35 -3.54
CA GLU A 54 0.09 -9.86 -4.33
C GLU A 54 -1.22 -9.88 -3.53
N GLU A 55 -1.17 -10.25 -2.24
CA GLU A 55 -2.34 -10.17 -1.37
C GLU A 55 -2.85 -8.72 -1.20
N ALA A 56 -1.93 -7.76 -1.06
CA ALA A 56 -2.30 -6.34 -0.95
C ALA A 56 -2.88 -5.82 -2.28
N LYS A 57 -2.28 -6.19 -3.40
CA LYS A 57 -2.73 -5.83 -4.75
C LYS A 57 -4.14 -6.35 -5.03
N ALA A 58 -4.39 -7.63 -4.79
CA ALA A 58 -5.71 -8.24 -4.94
C ALA A 58 -6.77 -7.59 -4.06
N LYS A 59 -6.42 -7.18 -2.83
CA LYS A 59 -7.34 -6.45 -1.93
C LYS A 59 -7.65 -5.04 -2.40
N ILE A 60 -6.67 -4.35 -2.98
CA ILE A 60 -6.89 -3.03 -3.57
C ILE A 60 -7.85 -3.19 -4.74
N GLU A 61 -7.53 -4.09 -5.68
CA GLU A 61 -8.34 -4.36 -6.87
C GLU A 61 -9.78 -4.76 -6.52
N ASP A 62 -10.01 -5.66 -5.56
CA ASP A 62 -11.36 -6.09 -5.15
C ASP A 62 -12.26 -4.94 -4.65
N GLU A 63 -11.69 -3.82 -4.17
CA GLU A 63 -12.49 -2.65 -3.80
C GLU A 63 -13.03 -1.88 -5.01
N PHE A 64 -12.40 -1.99 -6.17
CA PHE A 64 -12.80 -1.31 -7.42
C PHE A 64 -13.42 -2.30 -8.42
N PHE A 65 -12.75 -3.43 -8.67
CA PHE A 65 -13.10 -4.43 -9.68
C PHE A 65 -13.17 -5.85 -9.05
N PRO A 66 -14.15 -6.13 -8.18
CA PRO A 66 -14.33 -7.46 -7.61
C PRO A 66 -14.72 -8.49 -8.67
N GLU A 67 -14.33 -9.74 -8.47
CA GLU A 67 -14.70 -10.86 -9.37
C GLU A 67 -16.23 -11.01 -9.52
N LYS A 68 -16.98 -10.64 -8.46
CA LYS A 68 -18.45 -10.73 -8.42
C LYS A 68 -19.07 -9.50 -7.79
N GLY A 69 -20.01 -8.90 -8.50
CA GLY A 69 -20.77 -7.74 -8.04
C GLY A 69 -20.11 -6.42 -8.46
N PHE A 70 -20.34 -5.38 -7.68
CA PHE A 70 -19.82 -4.03 -7.93
C PHE A 70 -18.72 -3.66 -6.94
N GLY A 71 -17.76 -2.86 -7.40
CA GLY A 71 -16.76 -2.23 -6.56
C GLY A 71 -17.41 -1.52 -5.39
N LYS A 72 -16.98 -1.87 -4.17
CA LYS A 72 -17.54 -1.29 -2.94
C LYS A 72 -16.91 0.05 -2.58
N LEU A 73 -15.79 0.38 -3.24
CA LEU A 73 -15.03 1.61 -3.04
C LEU A 73 -14.72 1.88 -1.56
N ARG A 74 -14.43 0.84 -0.78
CA ARG A 74 -14.02 1.03 0.63
C ARG A 74 -12.56 1.45 0.64
N LEU A 75 -12.32 2.72 0.28
CA LEU A 75 -10.97 3.29 0.13
C LEU A 75 -10.11 3.12 1.38
N ARG A 76 -10.74 3.09 2.56
CA ARG A 76 -10.07 2.80 3.83
C ARG A 76 -9.50 1.38 3.88
N GLU A 77 -10.20 0.39 3.35
CA GLU A 77 -9.74 -1.00 3.33
C GLU A 77 -8.57 -1.18 2.35
N ALA A 78 -8.63 -0.58 1.17
CA ALA A 78 -7.51 -0.52 0.24
C ALA A 78 -6.26 0.12 0.89
N LYS A 79 -6.43 1.29 1.53
CA LYS A 79 -5.35 1.97 2.26
C LYS A 79 -4.85 1.16 3.46
N ASN A 80 -5.71 0.40 4.14
CA ASN A 80 -5.30 -0.51 5.21
C ASN A 80 -4.43 -1.65 4.68
N ALA A 81 -4.70 -2.17 3.48
CA ALA A 81 -3.88 -3.21 2.84
C ALA A 81 -2.45 -2.70 2.60
N ILE A 82 -2.30 -1.50 2.02
CA ILE A 82 -0.99 -0.85 1.80
C ILE A 82 -0.26 -0.64 3.12
N ASN A 83 -0.93 -0.07 4.12
CA ASN A 83 -0.33 0.19 5.43
C ASN A 83 0.06 -1.10 6.17
N LYS A 84 -0.72 -2.17 6.01
CA LYS A 84 -0.41 -3.48 6.57
C LYS A 84 0.81 -4.08 5.89
N PHE A 85 0.89 -4.01 4.57
CA PHE A 85 2.07 -4.43 3.81
C PHE A 85 3.32 -3.70 4.31
N LYS A 86 3.30 -2.35 4.34
CA LYS A 86 4.41 -1.53 4.85
C LYS A 86 4.89 -1.97 6.23
N LYS A 87 3.96 -2.24 7.16
CA LYS A 87 4.29 -2.65 8.53
C LYS A 87 4.93 -4.04 8.61
N LEU A 88 4.54 -4.95 7.71
CA LEU A 88 5.02 -6.34 7.73
C LEU A 88 6.37 -6.49 7.03
N THR A 89 6.59 -5.76 5.94
CA THR A 89 7.77 -5.93 5.07
C THR A 89 8.81 -4.84 5.27
N GLY A 90 8.39 -3.59 5.50
CA GLY A 90 9.27 -2.42 5.45
C GLY A 90 9.79 -2.11 4.04
N ASP A 91 9.24 -2.73 3.00
CA ASP A 91 9.64 -2.51 1.60
C ASP A 91 8.98 -1.24 1.07
N ASP A 92 9.66 -0.11 1.20
CA ASP A 92 9.12 1.19 0.78
C ASP A 92 8.90 1.27 -0.74
N PHE A 93 9.74 0.63 -1.55
CA PHE A 93 9.60 0.64 -3.01
C PHE A 93 8.28 -0.01 -3.45
N LYS A 94 7.96 -1.20 -2.92
CA LYS A 94 6.68 -1.87 -3.18
C LYS A 94 5.48 -1.14 -2.55
N VAL A 95 5.70 -0.35 -1.49
CA VAL A 95 4.65 0.53 -0.96
C VAL A 95 4.31 1.66 -1.93
N VAL A 96 5.33 2.28 -2.56
CA VAL A 96 5.10 3.29 -3.61
C VAL A 96 4.33 2.68 -4.77
N ASP A 97 4.74 1.50 -5.21
CA ASP A 97 4.06 0.74 -6.27
C ASP A 97 2.59 0.44 -5.94
N LEU A 98 2.31 -0.13 -4.77
CA LEU A 98 0.92 -0.38 -4.32
C LEU A 98 0.10 0.90 -4.19
N THR A 99 0.74 2.02 -3.82
CA THR A 99 0.06 3.33 -3.72
C THR A 99 -0.28 3.86 -5.11
N LEU A 100 0.60 3.72 -6.09
CA LEU A 100 0.34 4.07 -7.48
C LEU A 100 -0.75 3.16 -8.08
N PHE A 101 -0.69 1.86 -7.82
CA PHE A 101 -1.72 0.90 -8.24
C PHE A 101 -3.11 1.25 -7.70
N TYR A 102 -3.19 1.73 -6.47
CA TYR A 102 -4.45 2.25 -5.90
C TYR A 102 -4.98 3.48 -6.66
N VAL A 103 -4.11 4.39 -7.10
CA VAL A 103 -4.51 5.55 -7.92
C VAL A 103 -4.96 5.10 -9.30
N GLU A 104 -4.22 4.21 -9.96
CA GLU A 104 -4.56 3.65 -11.27
C GLU A 104 -5.95 3.02 -11.26
N ASN A 105 -6.24 2.15 -10.27
CA ASN A 105 -7.58 1.57 -10.11
C ASN A 105 -8.66 2.62 -9.89
N GLY A 106 -8.34 3.70 -9.18
CA GLY A 106 -9.28 4.82 -8.99
C GLY A 106 -9.62 5.53 -10.29
N VAL A 107 -8.60 5.84 -11.10
CA VAL A 107 -8.76 6.47 -12.42
C VAL A 107 -9.53 5.55 -13.37
N ASP A 108 -9.13 4.28 -13.46
CA ASP A 108 -9.79 3.29 -14.31
C ASP A 108 -11.26 3.10 -13.92
N PHE A 109 -11.56 3.09 -12.61
CA PHE A 109 -12.94 2.97 -12.12
C PHE A 109 -13.80 4.17 -12.53
N THR A 110 -13.26 5.40 -12.44
CA THR A 110 -13.96 6.60 -12.92
C THR A 110 -14.17 6.57 -14.44
N ASN A 111 -13.18 6.10 -15.21
CA ASN A 111 -13.32 6.00 -16.65
C ASN A 111 -14.39 4.98 -17.07
N GLU A 112 -14.50 3.86 -16.36
CA GLU A 112 -15.46 2.81 -16.66
C GLU A 112 -16.89 3.16 -16.22
N TYR A 113 -17.05 3.77 -15.03
CA TYR A 113 -18.37 3.95 -14.39
C TYR A 113 -18.83 5.40 -14.25
N GLY A 114 -17.99 6.36 -14.63
CA GLY A 114 -18.26 7.79 -14.56
C GLY A 114 -17.94 8.40 -13.19
N ASP A 115 -18.46 9.63 -12.99
CA ASP A 115 -18.17 10.43 -11.80
C ASP A 115 -18.61 9.78 -10.48
N ILE A 116 -17.76 9.86 -9.45
CA ILE A 116 -17.99 9.23 -8.15
C ILE A 116 -18.43 10.25 -7.07
N ASN A 117 -17.48 10.91 -6.41
CA ASN A 117 -17.70 12.03 -5.50
C ASN A 117 -16.37 12.70 -5.15
N GLU A 118 -16.44 13.92 -4.61
CA GLU A 118 -15.27 14.71 -4.19
C GLU A 118 -14.33 13.92 -3.24
N SER A 119 -14.89 13.25 -2.23
CA SER A 119 -14.07 12.51 -1.24
C SER A 119 -13.24 11.37 -1.85
N PHE A 120 -13.72 10.80 -2.95
CA PHE A 120 -13.02 9.80 -3.74
C PHE A 120 -11.85 10.43 -4.48
N TYR A 121 -12.08 11.54 -5.21
CA TYR A 121 -11.03 12.23 -5.95
C TYR A 121 -9.94 12.76 -5.03
N ASP A 122 -10.30 13.41 -3.93
CA ASP A 122 -9.32 13.83 -2.91
C ASP A 122 -8.46 12.65 -2.41
N SER A 123 -9.06 11.46 -2.31
CA SER A 123 -8.39 10.27 -1.83
C SER A 123 -7.33 9.77 -2.82
N MET A 124 -7.60 9.91 -4.12
CA MET A 124 -6.68 9.61 -5.22
C MET A 124 -5.59 10.67 -5.34
N GLU A 125 -5.95 11.95 -5.31
CA GLU A 125 -4.99 13.07 -5.33
C GLU A 125 -3.97 12.96 -4.19
N ARG A 126 -4.43 12.69 -2.96
CA ARG A 126 -3.53 12.53 -1.80
C ARG A 126 -2.59 11.32 -1.95
N ALA A 127 -3.06 10.25 -2.59
CA ALA A 127 -2.23 9.08 -2.86
C ALA A 127 -1.21 9.37 -3.96
N TYR A 128 -1.64 10.00 -5.06
CA TYR A 128 -0.78 10.42 -6.16
C TYR A 128 0.30 11.40 -5.71
N ALA A 129 -0.07 12.42 -4.92
CA ALA A 129 0.86 13.36 -4.31
C ALA A 129 1.94 12.66 -3.46
N SER A 130 1.58 11.56 -2.79
CA SER A 130 2.56 10.77 -2.02
C SER A 130 3.55 10.06 -2.94
N VAL A 131 3.07 9.47 -4.04
CA VAL A 131 3.91 8.83 -5.08
C VAL A 131 4.83 9.85 -5.74
N VAL A 132 4.29 10.99 -6.16
CA VAL A 132 5.06 12.10 -6.75
C VAL A 132 6.14 12.58 -5.80
N ARG A 133 5.84 12.76 -4.50
CA ARG A 133 6.86 13.16 -3.52
C ARG A 133 8.01 12.15 -3.46
N TRP A 134 7.72 10.86 -3.34
CA TRP A 134 8.79 9.85 -3.33
C TRP A 134 9.62 9.85 -4.61
N CYS A 135 8.97 9.98 -5.77
CA CYS A 135 9.66 10.06 -7.04
C CYS A 135 10.45 11.36 -7.22
N SER A 136 10.05 12.46 -6.56
CA SER A 136 10.78 13.73 -6.58
C SER A 136 12.06 13.69 -5.73
N GLU A 137 12.07 12.89 -4.67
CA GLU A 137 13.20 12.75 -3.74
C GLU A 137 14.26 11.78 -4.29
N GLU A 138 13.86 10.75 -5.04
CA GLU A 138 14.73 9.68 -5.52
C GLU A 138 14.55 9.43 -7.03
N GLU A 139 15.57 9.72 -7.84
CA GLU A 139 15.49 9.59 -9.31
C GLU A 139 15.21 8.15 -9.77
N ASP A 140 15.77 7.14 -9.09
CA ASP A 140 15.55 5.72 -9.43
C ASP A 140 14.08 5.31 -9.25
N TYR A 141 13.38 5.92 -8.28
CA TYR A 141 11.94 5.71 -8.12
C TYR A 141 11.20 6.32 -9.30
N TYR A 142 11.51 7.57 -9.67
CA TYR A 142 10.91 8.19 -10.84
C TYR A 142 11.14 7.36 -12.11
N ARG A 143 12.38 6.97 -12.40
CA ARG A 143 12.71 6.19 -13.60
C ARG A 143 11.92 4.88 -13.68
N HIS A 144 11.64 4.25 -12.54
CA HIS A 144 10.85 3.02 -12.51
C HIS A 144 9.35 3.26 -12.73
N PHE A 145 8.81 4.37 -12.23
CA PHE A 145 7.37 4.67 -12.27
C PHE A 145 6.96 5.69 -13.34
N ALA A 146 7.89 6.24 -14.12
CA ALA A 146 7.68 7.37 -15.03
C ALA A 146 6.49 7.17 -15.99
N ASP A 147 6.49 6.04 -16.72
CA ASP A 147 5.42 5.72 -17.68
C ASP A 147 4.06 5.63 -16.99
N ARG A 148 4.02 5.02 -15.79
CA ARG A 148 2.77 4.83 -15.03
C ARG A 148 2.25 6.14 -14.46
N LEU A 149 3.12 6.99 -13.93
CA LEU A 149 2.77 8.33 -13.48
C LEU A 149 2.19 9.17 -14.62
N GLN A 150 2.84 9.15 -15.78
CA GLN A 150 2.35 9.87 -16.96
C GLN A 150 1.00 9.31 -17.44
N ASN A 151 0.86 7.99 -17.50
CA ASN A 151 -0.38 7.33 -17.92
C ASN A 151 -1.55 7.66 -16.99
N VAL A 152 -1.33 7.76 -15.67
CA VAL A 152 -2.36 8.24 -14.74
C VAL A 152 -2.86 9.62 -15.15
N VAL A 153 -1.96 10.56 -15.47
CA VAL A 153 -2.37 11.91 -15.90
C VAL A 153 -3.14 11.86 -17.23
N ILE A 154 -2.62 11.15 -18.23
CA ILE A 154 -3.26 11.02 -19.54
C ILE A 154 -4.67 10.42 -19.41
N ASN A 155 -4.82 9.38 -18.59
CA ASN A 155 -6.09 8.69 -18.40
C ASN A 155 -7.11 9.50 -17.59
N THR A 156 -6.72 10.66 -17.04
CA THR A 156 -7.67 11.57 -16.39
C THR A 156 -8.15 12.68 -17.30
N ASP A 157 -7.68 12.76 -18.55
CA ASP A 157 -8.13 13.78 -19.50
C ASP A 157 -9.67 13.72 -19.68
N GLY A 158 -10.30 14.88 -19.57
CA GLY A 158 -11.76 15.03 -19.61
C GLY A 158 -12.50 14.65 -18.33
N LEU A 159 -11.82 14.18 -17.27
CA LEU A 159 -12.44 13.98 -15.95
C LEU A 159 -12.68 15.31 -15.25
N GLY A 160 -13.82 15.42 -14.56
CA GLY A 160 -14.26 16.66 -13.92
C GLY A 160 -13.52 17.00 -12.62
N TRP A 161 -14.10 17.95 -11.86
CA TRP A 161 -13.65 18.33 -10.50
C TRP A 161 -12.26 18.96 -10.39
N GLY A 162 -11.63 19.32 -11.52
CA GLY A 162 -10.23 19.77 -11.52
C GLY A 162 -9.26 18.63 -11.20
N PHE A 163 -9.73 17.37 -11.23
CA PHE A 163 -8.93 16.20 -10.88
C PHE A 163 -7.77 16.00 -11.86
N HIS A 164 -8.03 16.17 -13.16
CA HIS A 164 -7.00 16.15 -14.19
C HIS A 164 -5.95 17.24 -13.98
N ASP A 165 -6.39 18.47 -13.71
CA ASP A 165 -5.50 19.62 -13.50
C ASP A 165 -4.62 19.39 -12.27
N GLY A 166 -5.20 18.91 -11.16
CA GLY A 166 -4.47 18.61 -9.93
C GLY A 166 -3.40 17.53 -10.11
N LEU A 167 -3.71 16.43 -10.81
CA LEU A 167 -2.75 15.37 -11.11
C LEU A 167 -1.66 15.85 -12.09
N SER A 168 -2.05 16.64 -13.09
CA SER A 168 -1.12 17.25 -14.05
C SER A 168 -0.11 18.16 -13.36
N ASP A 169 -0.59 19.07 -12.52
CA ASP A 169 0.26 20.01 -11.75
C ASP A 169 1.26 19.24 -10.87
N MET A 170 0.82 18.17 -10.21
CA MET A 170 1.71 17.31 -9.43
C MET A 170 2.75 16.61 -10.30
N TYR A 171 2.35 16.04 -11.44
CA TYR A 171 3.26 15.35 -12.34
C TYR A 171 4.34 16.28 -12.90
N TYR A 172 3.94 17.44 -13.45
CA TYR A 172 4.88 18.41 -14.02
C TYR A 172 5.71 19.16 -12.97
N SER A 173 5.41 18.97 -11.67
CA SER A 173 6.29 19.44 -10.59
C SER A 173 7.52 18.55 -10.36
N LEU A 174 7.54 17.33 -10.91
CA LEU A 174 8.67 16.42 -10.80
C LEU A 174 9.91 17.02 -11.51
N PRO A 175 11.08 17.03 -10.86
CA PRO A 175 12.29 17.65 -11.42
C PRO A 175 12.90 16.86 -12.59
N TRP A 176 12.35 15.70 -12.90
CA TRP A 176 12.84 14.73 -13.88
C TRP A 176 12.01 14.68 -15.17
N VAL A 177 10.89 15.41 -15.20
CA VAL A 177 10.02 15.52 -16.37
C VAL A 177 10.59 16.61 -17.29
N GLU A 178 10.83 16.26 -18.55
CA GLU A 178 11.37 17.16 -19.59
C GLU A 178 10.27 17.92 -20.34
#